data_AF-A0A615M151-F1
#
_entry.id   AF-A0A615M151-F1
#
_cell.length_a   1.000
_cell.length_b   1.000
_cell.length_c   1.000
_cell.angle_alpha   90.00
_cell.angle_beta   90.00
_cell.angle_gamma   90.00
#
_symmetry.space_group_name_H-M   'P 1'
#
loop_
_entity.id
_entity.type
_entity.pdbx_description
1 polymer ?
#
loop_
_entity_poly.entity_id
_entity_poly.type
_entity_poly.pdbx_seq_one_letter_code
_entity_poly.pdbx_strand_id
1 'polypeptide(L)'
;MQAELQTALFQAFDTLNLQRVKTFSVPPVTLCGLGALGACGQEAQARGVSHLFVMVDSFLHQAGMTAPLARSLAMKGVAMTVWP
;
A
#
# COMPACT_ATOMS: atom_id res chain seq x y z
N MET A 1 -35.68 4.58 -30.34
CA MET A 1 -36.66 4.50 -29.24
C MET A 1 -36.48 3.30 -28.31
N GLN A 2 -36.62 2.04 -28.74
CA GLN A 2 -36.53 0.88 -27.81
C GLN A 2 -35.14 0.71 -27.17
N ALA A 3 -34.06 0.90 -27.96
CA ALA A 3 -32.69 0.82 -27.46
C ALA A 3 -32.30 1.98 -26.51
N GLU A 4 -32.85 3.17 -26.75
CA GLU A 4 -32.61 4.36 -25.90
C GLU A 4 -33.30 4.20 -24.55
N LEU A 5 -34.54 3.73 -24.54
CA LEU A 5 -35.27 3.45 -23.30
C LEU A 5 -34.56 2.38 -22.47
N GLN A 6 -34.07 1.32 -23.11
CA GLN A 6 -33.33 0.26 -22.43
C GLN A 6 -32.03 0.78 -21.80
N THR A 7 -31.31 1.65 -22.51
CA THR A 7 -30.08 2.26 -22.00
C THR A 7 -30.35 3.17 -20.81
N ALA A 8 -31.40 3.99 -20.87
CA ALA A 8 -31.80 4.88 -19.77
C ALA A 8 -32.22 4.09 -18.51
N LEU A 9 -32.91 2.96 -18.69
CA LEU A 9 -33.28 2.07 -17.58
C LEU A 9 -32.04 1.47 -16.91
N PHE A 10 -31.09 0.96 -17.68
CA PHE A 10 -29.84 0.42 -17.10
C PHE A 10 -29.04 1.48 -16.34
N GLN A 11 -28.94 2.70 -16.87
CA GLN A 11 -28.29 3.80 -16.17
C GLN A 11 -28.99 4.16 -14.84
N ALA A 12 -30.33 4.16 -14.83
CA ALA A 12 -31.10 4.39 -13.61
C ALA A 12 -30.85 3.29 -12.56
N PHE A 13 -30.84 2.03 -12.99
CA PHE A 13 -30.53 0.90 -12.11
C PHE A 13 -29.09 0.95 -11.58
N ASP A 14 -28.09 1.24 -12.44
CA ASP A 14 -26.71 1.39 -12.02
C ASP A 14 -26.55 2.52 -11.00
N THR A 15 -27.26 3.63 -11.18
CA THR A 15 -27.27 4.75 -10.22
C THR A 15 -27.83 4.32 -8.86
N LEU A 16 -28.96 3.61 -8.84
CA LEU A 16 -29.55 3.08 -7.61
C LEU A 16 -28.65 2.04 -6.93
N ASN A 17 -27.95 1.21 -7.72
CA ASN A 17 -27.02 0.20 -7.22
C ASN A 17 -25.75 0.84 -6.64
N LEU A 18 -25.22 1.88 -7.30
CA LEU A 18 -24.05 2.63 -6.82
C LEU A 18 -24.30 3.26 -5.45
N GLN A 19 -25.52 3.75 -5.16
CA GLN A 19 -25.89 4.26 -3.84
C GLN A 19 -25.82 3.21 -2.72
N ARG A 20 -25.85 1.91 -3.06
CA ARG A 20 -25.78 0.79 -2.11
C ARG A 20 -24.37 0.23 -1.97
N VAL A 21 -23.42 0.63 -2.81
CA VAL A 21 -22.03 0.18 -2.72
C VAL A 21 -21.45 0.57 -1.37
N LYS A 22 -20.87 -0.41 -0.68
CA LYS A 22 -20.05 -0.19 0.51
C LYS A 22 -18.60 -0.36 0.10
N THR A 23 -17.79 0.66 0.38
CA THR A 23 -16.35 0.61 0.10
C THR A 23 -15.62 0.21 1.37
N PHE A 24 -14.71 -0.75 1.25
CA PHE A 24 -13.77 -1.11 2.29
C PHE A 24 -12.35 -0.97 1.74
N SER A 25 -11.68 0.11 2.12
CA SER A 25 -10.32 0.40 1.66
C SER A 25 -9.30 -0.25 2.58
N VAL A 26 -8.43 -1.08 2.01
CA VAL A 26 -7.33 -1.76 2.72
C VAL A 26 -5.98 -1.45 2.08
N PRO A 27 -4.88 -1.53 2.84
CA PRO A 27 -3.55 -1.51 2.25
C PRO A 27 -3.42 -2.61 1.18
N PRO A 28 -2.74 -2.33 0.06
CA PRO A 28 -2.51 -3.34 -0.98
C PRO A 28 -1.78 -4.58 -0.47
N VAL A 29 -0.93 -4.43 0.56
CA VAL A 29 -0.27 -5.50 1.29
C VAL A 29 -0.15 -5.10 2.76
N THR A 30 -0.39 -6.06 3.65
CA THR A 30 -0.16 -5.95 5.09
C THR A 30 0.78 -7.09 5.50
N LEU A 31 1.95 -6.74 6.03
CA LEU A 31 2.92 -7.71 6.56
C LEU A 31 2.75 -7.83 8.07
N CYS A 32 2.43 -9.02 8.57
CA CYS A 32 2.19 -9.28 9.99
C CYS A 32 3.02 -10.46 10.50
N GLY A 33 3.51 -10.36 11.75
CA GLY A 33 4.26 -11.41 12.42
C GLY A 33 5.71 -11.06 12.71
N LEU A 34 6.39 -11.93 13.46
CA LEU A 34 7.82 -11.77 13.76
C LEU A 34 8.62 -11.77 12.45
N GLY A 35 9.48 -10.75 12.29
CA GLY A 35 10.31 -10.62 11.10
C GLY A 35 9.66 -9.89 9.92
N ALA A 36 8.45 -9.34 10.05
CA ALA A 36 7.75 -8.63 8.97
C ALA A 36 8.60 -7.52 8.30
N LEU A 37 9.38 -6.76 9.07
CA LEU A 37 10.31 -5.74 8.53
C LEU A 37 11.38 -6.33 7.60
N GLY A 38 11.72 -7.60 7.78
CA GLY A 38 12.68 -8.33 6.94
C GLY A 38 12.17 -8.61 5.52
N ALA A 39 10.85 -8.55 5.29
CA ALA A 39 10.24 -8.74 3.98
C ALA A 39 10.06 -7.42 3.18
N CYS A 40 10.24 -6.25 3.82
CA CYS A 40 9.98 -4.95 3.19
C CYS A 40 10.80 -4.68 1.93
N GLY A 41 12.05 -5.14 1.85
CA GLY A 41 12.87 -5.02 0.65
C GLY A 41 12.31 -5.79 -0.54
N GLN A 42 11.77 -6.98 -0.29
CA GLN A 42 11.15 -7.78 -1.35
C GLN A 42 9.91 -7.07 -1.89
N GLU A 43 9.08 -6.53 -1.00
CA GLU A 43 7.90 -5.75 -1.38
C GLU A 43 8.27 -4.47 -2.15
N ALA A 44 9.31 -3.76 -1.73
CA ALA A 44 9.80 -2.56 -2.41
C ALA A 44 10.32 -2.89 -3.82
N GLN A 45 11.13 -3.94 -3.95
CA GLN A 45 11.66 -4.40 -5.23
C GLN A 45 10.55 -4.86 -6.17
N ALA A 46 9.58 -5.64 -5.68
CA ALA A 46 8.45 -6.12 -6.49
C ALA A 46 7.60 -4.98 -7.06
N ARG A 47 7.62 -3.80 -6.41
CA ARG A 47 6.92 -2.59 -6.83
C ARG A 47 7.78 -1.64 -7.66
N GLY A 48 9.03 -2.02 -7.96
CA GLY A 48 9.98 -1.16 -8.69
C GLY A 48 10.43 0.07 -7.90
N VAL A 49 10.32 0.05 -6.57
CA VAL A 49 10.77 1.16 -5.71
C VAL A 49 12.28 1.07 -5.56
N SER A 50 12.99 2.13 -5.95
CA SER A 50 14.45 2.22 -5.82
C SER A 50 14.90 2.99 -4.57
N HIS A 51 14.03 3.81 -3.98
CA HIS A 51 14.35 4.63 -2.81
C HIS A 51 13.14 4.80 -1.90
N LEU A 52 13.33 4.63 -0.58
CA LEU A 52 12.32 4.86 0.44
C LEU A 52 12.73 6.01 1.36
N PHE A 53 11.81 6.95 1.55
CA PHE A 53 11.89 7.94 2.61
C PHE A 53 11.13 7.40 3.83
N VAL A 54 11.85 7.16 4.92
CA VAL A 54 11.32 6.53 6.14
C VAL A 54 11.22 7.57 7.23
N MET A 55 9.98 7.93 7.56
CA MET A 55 9.68 8.73 8.75
C MET A 55 9.52 7.79 9.94
N VAL A 56 10.25 8.06 11.02
CA VAL A 56 10.24 7.24 12.22
C VAL A 56 10.49 8.15 13.42
N ASP A 57 10.00 7.76 14.59
CA ASP A 57 10.34 8.45 15.83
C ASP A 57 11.85 8.31 16.16
N SER A 58 12.46 9.41 16.58
CA SER A 58 13.87 9.51 16.93
C SER A 58 14.32 8.48 17.95
N PHE A 59 13.52 8.24 19.00
CA PHE A 59 13.86 7.26 20.03
C PHE A 59 13.85 5.84 19.46
N LEU A 60 12.86 5.48 18.65
CA LEU A 60 12.80 4.17 17.99
C LEU A 60 13.98 3.96 17.02
N HIS A 61 14.36 5.00 16.27
CA HIS A 61 15.52 4.92 15.38
C HIS A 61 16.81 4.72 16.17
N GLN A 62 17.04 5.53 17.21
CA GLN A 62 18.23 5.45 18.07
C GLN A 62 18.31 4.12 18.83
N ALA A 63 17.15 3.53 19.20
CA ALA A 63 17.06 2.20 19.77
C ALA A 63 17.34 1.06 18.77
N GLY A 64 17.60 1.37 17.50
CA GLY A 64 17.95 0.40 16.47
C GLY A 64 16.75 -0.34 15.86
N MET A 65 15.52 0.07 16.15
CA MET A 65 14.30 -0.63 15.70
C MET A 65 14.12 -0.59 14.16
N THR A 66 14.79 0.33 13.48
CA THR A 66 14.79 0.43 12.00
C THR A 66 15.84 -0.44 11.31
N ALA A 67 16.78 -1.05 12.06
CA ALA A 67 17.87 -1.82 11.47
C ALA A 67 17.40 -3.02 10.62
N PRO A 68 16.35 -3.79 11.00
CA PRO A 68 15.84 -4.87 10.15
C PRO A 68 15.28 -4.37 8.82
N LEU A 69 14.61 -3.21 8.82
CA LEU A 69 14.11 -2.57 7.61
C LEU A 69 15.28 -2.16 6.71
N ALA A 70 16.23 -1.39 7.23
CA ALA A 70 17.40 -0.93 6.47
C ALA A 70 18.17 -2.09 5.82
N ARG A 71 18.38 -3.17 6.57
CA ARG A 71 19.02 -4.39 6.03
C ARG A 71 18.19 -5.04 4.93
N SER A 72 16.87 -5.17 5.11
CA SER A 72 15.98 -5.74 4.11
C SER A 72 16.03 -4.97 2.79
N LEU A 73 15.97 -3.63 2.86
CA LEU A 73 16.05 -2.75 1.70
C LEU A 73 17.40 -2.84 0.99
N ALA A 74 18.50 -2.79 1.75
CA ALA A 74 19.86 -2.88 1.21
C ALA A 74 20.10 -4.19 0.43
N MET A 75 19.62 -5.34 0.94
CA MET A 75 19.73 -6.63 0.24
C MET A 75 19.01 -6.67 -1.11
N LYS A 76 18.09 -5.74 -1.35
CA LYS A 76 17.30 -5.65 -2.59
C LYS A 76 17.68 -4.45 -3.45
N GLY A 77 18.76 -3.74 -3.10
CA GLY A 77 19.22 -2.56 -3.82
C GLY A 77 18.29 -1.36 -3.69
N VAL A 78 17.48 -1.31 -2.63
CA VAL A 78 16.57 -0.18 -2.36
C VAL A 78 17.26 0.77 -1.39
N ALA A 79 17.48 2.00 -1.82
CA ALA A 79 18.06 3.05 -0.98
C ALA A 79 17.06 3.54 0.07
N MET A 80 17.56 4.09 1.17
CA MET A 80 16.76 4.55 2.31
C MET A 80 17.29 5.88 2.83
N THR A 81 16.40 6.86 2.98
CA THR A 81 16.66 8.10 3.74
C THR A 81 15.76 8.10 4.96
N VAL A 82 16.32 8.40 6.13
CA VAL A 82 15.58 8.43 7.39
C VAL A 82 15.32 9.86 7.81
N TRP A 83 14.08 10.14 8.20
CA TRP A 83 13.69 11.31 8.96
C TRP A 83 13.32 10.86 10.37
N PRO A 84 14.21 11.07 11.36
CA PRO A 84 13.98 10.72 12.75
C PRO A 84 13.10 11.76 13.48
#